data_AF-A0A1Q4YP94-F1
#
_entry.id   AF-A0A1Q4YP94-F1
#
_cell.length_a   1.000
_cell.length_b   1.000
_cell.length_c   1.000
_cell.angle_alpha   90.00
_cell.angle_beta   90.00
_cell.angle_gamma   90.00
#
_symmetry.space_group_name_H-M   'P 1'
#
loop_
_entity.id
_entity.type
_entity.pdbx_description
1 polymer ?
#
loop_
_entity_poly.entity_id
_entity_poly.type
_entity_poly.pdbx_seq_one_letter_code
_entity_poly.pdbx_strand_id
1 'polypeptide(L)'
;MPEATTDEKAAAARELNLLLTPEMAVMTDKNFVITLWQKAREGSKVKAAALAAFTNTTDPQACLLFIRTGIFEASLEDQIELGRKAQRDTERLRAAAEILWTDVPQAMLDTSLENFVFQLWQRAEAGSEVKRAAAAVLTTTSTDEQRQEFVVSGIFTASDADKRRKIDEAEQAERERLKREQDRAAKATAWTAATQSTATEDLLNLPDREFIYEIIRRTTGARVKAAAQAAYDNRDPAAWEAFIYTGVHVAHQEDIDEQDRLDAIETERRVRLILDAAERDGYMPNLVAAARAALAGTTAQRNEFLNTGQHVAAKLDLIKPAHNRVIELQGIQSGRCLQIAGLWDQPNQGANADGAAGELWDCVRGPKQVWELKWAAEGQYRLLNLGSKKCLDISGDIVVQNTCADHPNQRWQFLENADGTFQLKNIGSGKFATAADSGTGNATLIVQYTNTNSIDQRWRIIDPNHVSWTVEMTVGTIQIKGVESGRCLQVAGYWDQPNQGALADFALMEVWDCVGGDKMAWDLVPLGDKKYALKNKVSGKCLDVRYGDPANGTPAVQYSCHHGGSQQWIFTQGDNGTLGLASALTQKFVDVAGRRTANGSVIELHDSSGQTNQRWNVVQLTTASAA
;
A
#
# COMPACT_ATOMS: atom_id res chain seq x y z
N MET A 1 -112.00 1.80 -50.93
CA MET A 1 -111.32 1.49 -49.65
C MET A 1 -110.31 2.60 -49.39
N PRO A 2 -109.97 2.94 -48.13
CA PRO A 2 -108.89 3.90 -47.91
C PRO A 2 -107.58 3.35 -48.48
N GLU A 3 -106.91 4.14 -49.30
CA GLU A 3 -105.56 3.88 -49.81
C GLU A 3 -104.55 4.58 -48.89
N ALA A 4 -103.30 4.12 -48.87
CA ALA A 4 -102.24 4.78 -48.10
C ALA A 4 -102.05 6.22 -48.59
N THR A 5 -101.81 7.14 -47.65
CA THR A 5 -101.56 8.55 -47.98
C THR A 5 -100.22 8.70 -48.70
N THR A 6 -100.03 9.83 -49.38
CA THR A 6 -98.74 10.14 -50.03
C THR A 6 -97.57 10.10 -49.04
N ASP A 7 -97.78 10.54 -47.80
CA ASP A 7 -96.77 10.52 -46.75
C ASP A 7 -96.44 9.08 -46.28
N GLU A 8 -97.45 8.22 -46.16
CA GLU A 8 -97.27 6.80 -45.83
C GLU A 8 -96.49 6.06 -46.95
N LYS A 9 -96.81 6.33 -48.22
CA LYS A 9 -96.05 5.80 -49.37
C LYS A 9 -94.63 6.35 -49.42
N ALA A 10 -94.43 7.63 -49.10
CA ALA A 10 -93.10 8.24 -49.05
C ALA A 10 -92.24 7.62 -47.95
N ALA A 11 -92.81 7.34 -46.78
CA ALA A 11 -92.12 6.67 -45.69
C ALA A 11 -91.73 5.23 -46.06
N ALA A 12 -92.66 4.45 -46.63
CA ALA A 12 -92.39 3.09 -47.11
C ALA A 12 -91.31 3.04 -48.20
N ALA A 13 -91.31 3.99 -49.15
CA ALA A 13 -90.27 4.07 -50.18
C ALA A 13 -88.86 4.32 -49.60
N ARG A 14 -88.75 5.11 -48.52
CA ARG A 14 -87.47 5.42 -47.88
C ARG A 14 -86.79 4.21 -47.25
N GLU A 15 -87.53 3.20 -46.79
CA GLU A 15 -86.96 1.95 -46.26
C GLU A 15 -86.11 1.19 -47.29
N LEU A 16 -86.38 1.41 -48.59
CA LEU A 16 -85.59 0.86 -49.68
C LEU A 16 -84.62 1.89 -50.30
N ASN A 17 -84.40 3.02 -49.63
CA ASN A 17 -83.66 4.19 -50.14
C ASN A 17 -84.21 4.71 -51.48
N LEU A 18 -85.52 4.66 -51.68
CA LEU A 18 -86.18 5.15 -52.90
C LEU A 18 -86.80 6.53 -52.66
N LEU A 19 -86.72 7.39 -53.68
CA LEU A 19 -87.49 8.63 -53.74
C LEU A 19 -88.88 8.34 -54.29
N LEU A 20 -89.93 8.81 -53.60
CA LEU A 20 -91.31 8.67 -54.08
C LEU A 20 -91.51 9.58 -55.30
N THR A 21 -91.74 8.99 -56.48
CA THR A 21 -92.05 9.77 -57.69
C THR A 21 -93.53 10.20 -57.71
N PRO A 22 -93.90 11.25 -58.46
CA PRO A 22 -95.30 11.66 -58.63
C PRO A 22 -96.20 10.52 -59.11
N GLU A 23 -95.67 9.62 -59.96
CA GLU A 23 -96.39 8.45 -60.45
C GLU A 23 -96.63 7.43 -59.32
N MET A 24 -95.61 7.16 -58.49
CA MET A 24 -95.74 6.26 -57.35
C MET A 24 -96.71 6.78 -56.29
N ALA A 25 -96.79 8.11 -56.12
CA ALA A 25 -97.69 8.76 -55.16
C ALA A 25 -99.17 8.51 -55.47
N VAL A 26 -99.53 8.37 -56.75
CA VAL A 26 -100.92 8.16 -57.20
C VAL A 26 -101.26 6.70 -57.52
N MET A 27 -100.30 5.77 -57.37
CA MET A 27 -100.55 4.33 -57.56
C MET A 27 -101.53 3.81 -56.52
N THR A 28 -102.32 2.79 -56.88
CA THR A 28 -103.02 1.98 -55.88
C THR A 28 -102.00 1.26 -54.99
N ASP A 29 -102.33 0.99 -53.74
CA ASP A 29 -101.46 0.34 -52.76
C ASP A 29 -100.93 -0.98 -53.30
N LYS A 30 -101.74 -1.74 -54.04
CA LYS A 30 -101.30 -2.98 -54.70
C LYS A 30 -100.21 -2.76 -55.75
N ASN A 31 -100.35 -1.74 -56.61
CA ASN A 31 -99.35 -1.38 -57.61
C ASN A 31 -98.09 -0.76 -56.97
N PHE A 32 -98.27 -0.05 -55.87
CA PHE A 32 -97.17 0.52 -55.10
C PHE A 32 -96.34 -0.58 -54.40
N VAL A 33 -96.99 -1.53 -53.71
CA VAL A 33 -96.32 -2.66 -53.05
C VAL A 33 -95.55 -3.55 -54.02
N ILE A 34 -96.10 -3.86 -55.20
CA ILE A 34 -95.34 -4.64 -56.21
C ILE A 34 -94.15 -3.86 -56.77
N THR A 35 -94.25 -2.53 -56.85
CA THR A 35 -93.12 -1.67 -57.23
C THR A 35 -92.02 -1.73 -56.18
N LEU A 36 -92.36 -1.69 -54.88
CA LEU A 36 -91.40 -1.85 -53.79
C LEU A 36 -90.77 -3.26 -53.80
N TRP A 37 -91.56 -4.31 -54.06
CA TRP A 37 -91.05 -5.69 -54.21
C TRP A 37 -89.98 -5.82 -55.30
N GLN A 38 -90.20 -5.21 -56.47
CA GLN A 38 -89.24 -5.23 -57.58
C GLN A 38 -87.93 -4.53 -57.24
N LYS A 39 -87.98 -3.51 -56.38
CA LYS A 39 -86.82 -2.71 -55.97
C LYS A 39 -86.10 -3.27 -54.73
N ALA A 40 -86.77 -4.11 -53.94
CA ALA A 40 -86.17 -4.76 -52.79
C ALA A 40 -85.08 -5.76 -53.20
N ARG A 41 -84.03 -5.85 -52.38
CA ARG A 41 -82.91 -6.77 -52.57
C ARG A 41 -83.42 -8.22 -52.61
N GLU A 42 -82.87 -9.04 -53.51
CA GLU A 42 -83.19 -10.47 -53.53
C GLU A 42 -82.88 -11.13 -52.18
N GLY A 43 -83.78 -12.01 -51.74
CA GLY A 43 -83.67 -12.73 -50.46
C GLY A 43 -83.93 -11.89 -49.20
N SER A 44 -84.28 -10.60 -49.32
CA SER A 44 -84.57 -9.74 -48.16
C SER A 44 -85.96 -10.01 -47.57
N LYS A 45 -86.11 -9.79 -46.26
CA LYS A 45 -87.38 -9.86 -45.54
C LYS A 45 -88.38 -8.86 -46.09
N VAL A 46 -87.95 -7.64 -46.43
CA VAL A 46 -88.80 -6.65 -47.10
C VAL A 46 -89.37 -7.18 -48.41
N LYS A 47 -88.55 -7.86 -49.23
CA LYS A 47 -89.01 -8.48 -50.47
C LYS A 47 -89.99 -9.63 -50.20
N ALA A 48 -89.75 -10.48 -49.22
CA ALA A 48 -90.67 -11.54 -48.85
C ALA A 48 -92.03 -10.99 -48.35
N ALA A 49 -91.99 -9.98 -47.48
CA ALA A 49 -93.18 -9.35 -46.90
C ALA A 49 -94.00 -8.59 -47.96
N ALA A 50 -93.34 -7.89 -48.90
CA ALA A 50 -94.02 -7.24 -50.01
C ALA A 50 -94.74 -8.25 -50.93
N LEU A 51 -94.11 -9.40 -51.19
CA LEU A 51 -94.73 -10.47 -52.00
C LEU A 51 -95.93 -11.08 -51.27
N ALA A 52 -95.80 -11.34 -49.97
CA ALA A 52 -96.88 -11.87 -49.15
C ALA A 52 -98.08 -10.91 -49.12
N ALA A 53 -97.84 -9.61 -48.96
CA ALA A 53 -98.89 -8.59 -48.97
C ALA A 53 -99.58 -8.44 -50.34
N PHE A 54 -98.81 -8.50 -51.44
CA PHE A 54 -99.36 -8.39 -52.80
C PHE A 54 -100.22 -9.59 -53.21
N THR A 55 -99.85 -10.79 -52.77
CA THR A 55 -100.51 -12.06 -53.12
C THR A 55 -101.65 -12.45 -52.17
N ASN A 56 -101.83 -11.75 -51.06
CA ASN A 56 -102.91 -11.99 -50.12
C ASN A 56 -104.27 -11.60 -50.73
N THR A 57 -105.08 -12.60 -51.07
CA THR A 57 -106.44 -12.43 -51.63
C THR A 57 -107.53 -12.48 -50.57
N THR A 58 -107.18 -12.81 -49.32
CA THR A 58 -108.11 -12.98 -48.20
C THR A 58 -108.31 -11.72 -47.37
N ASP A 59 -107.29 -10.85 -47.28
CA ASP A 59 -107.37 -9.56 -46.60
C ASP A 59 -107.27 -8.41 -47.62
N PRO A 60 -108.37 -7.69 -47.90
CA PRO A 60 -108.37 -6.58 -48.84
C PRO A 60 -107.54 -5.37 -48.36
N GLN A 61 -107.03 -5.36 -47.13
CA GLN A 61 -106.16 -4.31 -46.58
C GLN A 61 -104.69 -4.73 -46.49
N ALA A 62 -104.29 -5.92 -46.95
CA ALA A 62 -102.92 -6.43 -46.78
C ALA A 62 -101.83 -5.52 -47.36
N CYS A 63 -102.05 -4.94 -48.56
CA CYS A 63 -101.10 -3.99 -49.16
C CYS A 63 -101.03 -2.67 -48.37
N LEU A 64 -102.16 -2.17 -47.87
CA LEU A 64 -102.22 -0.98 -47.02
C LEU A 64 -101.46 -1.19 -45.69
N LEU A 65 -101.67 -2.34 -45.04
CA LEU A 65 -101.00 -2.72 -43.79
C LEU A 65 -99.49 -2.87 -43.98
N PHE A 66 -99.06 -3.46 -45.10
CA PHE A 66 -97.64 -3.54 -45.44
C PHE A 66 -97.00 -2.16 -45.60
N ILE A 67 -97.65 -1.22 -46.31
CA ILE A 67 -97.14 0.15 -46.48
C ILE A 67 -97.02 0.87 -45.13
N ARG A 68 -97.99 0.68 -44.23
CA ARG A 68 -98.03 1.38 -42.95
C ARG A 68 -97.10 0.79 -41.88
N THR A 69 -96.91 -0.53 -41.88
CA THR A 69 -96.25 -1.24 -40.77
C THR A 69 -95.33 -2.36 -41.26
N GLY A 70 -95.83 -3.23 -42.15
CA GLY A 70 -95.09 -4.44 -42.54
C GLY A 70 -93.74 -4.19 -43.23
N ILE A 71 -93.57 -3.11 -43.99
CA ILE A 71 -92.28 -2.77 -44.60
C ILE A 71 -91.24 -2.35 -43.56
N PHE A 72 -91.65 -1.65 -42.51
CA PHE A 72 -90.75 -1.20 -41.44
C PHE A 72 -90.32 -2.38 -40.55
N GLU A 73 -91.25 -3.28 -40.22
CA GLU A 73 -90.95 -4.51 -39.49
C GLU A 73 -89.97 -5.40 -40.27
N ALA A 74 -90.24 -5.61 -41.57
CA ALA A 74 -89.37 -6.41 -42.41
C ALA A 74 -88.01 -5.76 -42.68
N SER A 75 -87.95 -4.42 -42.78
CA SER A 75 -86.70 -3.66 -42.89
C SER A 75 -85.86 -3.78 -41.61
N LEU A 76 -86.51 -3.70 -40.45
CA LEU A 76 -85.87 -3.91 -39.16
C LEU A 76 -85.31 -5.34 -39.04
N GLU A 77 -86.03 -6.37 -39.49
CA GLU A 77 -85.52 -7.74 -39.54
C GLU A 77 -84.31 -7.89 -40.46
N ASP A 78 -84.36 -7.30 -41.67
CA ASP A 78 -83.22 -7.27 -42.61
C ASP A 78 -81.99 -6.59 -41.99
N GLN A 79 -82.17 -5.49 -41.25
CA GLN A 79 -81.10 -4.79 -40.54
C GLN A 79 -80.53 -5.61 -39.38
N ILE A 80 -81.39 -6.31 -38.62
CA ILE A 80 -80.96 -7.21 -37.55
C ILE A 80 -80.15 -8.39 -38.12
N GLU A 81 -80.57 -8.98 -39.24
CA GLU A 81 -79.86 -10.10 -39.88
C GLU A 81 -78.49 -9.66 -40.44
N LEU A 82 -78.44 -8.48 -41.09
CA LEU A 82 -77.18 -7.89 -41.53
C LEU A 82 -76.25 -7.58 -40.35
N GLY A 83 -76.79 -7.05 -39.25
CA GLY A 83 -76.06 -6.81 -38.01
C GLY A 83 -75.47 -8.09 -37.42
N ARG A 84 -76.27 -9.16 -37.33
CA ARG A 84 -75.82 -10.49 -36.86
C ARG A 84 -74.74 -11.08 -37.77
N LYS A 85 -74.88 -10.97 -39.10
CA LYS A 85 -73.85 -11.39 -40.06
C LYS A 85 -72.55 -10.60 -39.87
N ALA A 86 -72.64 -9.28 -39.79
CA ALA A 86 -71.46 -8.43 -39.59
C ALA A 86 -70.74 -8.73 -38.27
N GLN A 87 -71.50 -8.96 -37.19
CA GLN A 87 -70.94 -9.36 -35.90
C GLN A 87 -70.23 -10.72 -35.98
N ARG A 88 -70.87 -11.74 -36.54
CA ARG A 88 -70.27 -13.06 -36.73
C ARG A 88 -69.01 -13.01 -37.59
N ASP A 89 -69.06 -12.28 -38.71
CA ASP A 89 -67.91 -12.13 -39.60
C ASP A 89 -66.75 -11.44 -38.86
N THR A 90 -67.05 -10.45 -37.99
CA THR A 90 -66.05 -9.80 -37.11
C THR A 90 -65.44 -10.77 -36.10
N GLU A 91 -66.26 -11.58 -35.41
CA GLU A 91 -65.80 -12.59 -34.44
C GLU A 91 -64.91 -13.63 -35.10
N ARG A 92 -65.30 -14.12 -36.28
CA ARG A 92 -64.53 -15.07 -37.09
C ARG A 92 -63.19 -14.47 -37.54
N LEU A 93 -63.18 -13.23 -38.03
CA LEU A 93 -61.94 -12.55 -38.42
C LEU A 93 -60.99 -12.36 -37.23
N ARG A 94 -61.50 -12.00 -36.05
CA ARG A 94 -60.67 -11.89 -34.84
C ARG A 94 -60.09 -13.24 -34.42
N ALA A 95 -60.89 -14.30 -34.48
CA ALA A 95 -60.42 -15.66 -34.21
C ALA A 95 -59.32 -16.12 -35.20
N ALA A 96 -59.50 -15.83 -36.49
CA ALA A 96 -58.50 -16.13 -37.51
C ALA A 96 -57.18 -15.36 -37.31
N ALA A 97 -57.26 -14.11 -36.85
CA ALA A 97 -56.08 -13.30 -36.57
C ALA A 97 -55.18 -13.90 -35.46
N GLU A 98 -55.75 -14.63 -34.49
CA GLU A 98 -54.96 -15.29 -33.43
C GLU A 98 -54.01 -16.37 -33.94
N ILE A 99 -54.30 -16.95 -35.11
CA ILE A 99 -53.41 -17.90 -35.79
C ILE A 99 -52.68 -17.25 -36.98
N LEU A 100 -52.60 -15.92 -37.02
CA LEU A 100 -52.00 -15.13 -38.09
C LEU A 100 -52.63 -15.38 -39.47
N TRP A 101 -53.89 -15.79 -39.51
CA TRP A 101 -54.62 -15.92 -40.76
C TRP A 101 -55.26 -14.59 -41.13
N THR A 102 -54.53 -13.78 -41.90
CA THR A 102 -54.89 -12.39 -42.22
C THR A 102 -55.67 -12.23 -43.52
N ASP A 103 -55.71 -13.25 -44.38
CA ASP A 103 -56.33 -13.24 -45.70
C ASP A 103 -57.57 -14.15 -45.77
N VAL A 104 -58.51 -14.00 -44.83
CA VAL A 104 -59.73 -14.83 -44.77
C VAL A 104 -60.72 -14.43 -45.88
N PRO A 105 -61.02 -15.31 -46.86
CA PRO A 105 -61.97 -14.98 -47.92
C PRO A 105 -63.41 -14.89 -47.40
N GLN A 106 -64.25 -14.05 -48.01
CA GLN A 106 -65.67 -13.94 -47.61
C GLN A 106 -66.41 -15.28 -47.70
N ALA A 107 -66.11 -16.09 -48.72
CA ALA A 107 -66.66 -17.44 -48.85
C ALA A 107 -66.38 -18.32 -47.63
N MET A 108 -65.26 -18.09 -46.93
CA MET A 108 -64.90 -18.80 -45.71
C MET A 108 -65.71 -18.33 -44.50
N LEU A 109 -65.93 -17.02 -44.40
CA LEU A 109 -66.77 -16.40 -43.38
C LEU A 109 -68.25 -16.78 -43.54
N ASP A 110 -68.68 -17.13 -44.74
CA ASP A 110 -70.06 -17.56 -45.02
C ASP A 110 -70.28 -19.09 -44.88
N THR A 111 -69.22 -19.88 -44.58
CA THR A 111 -69.37 -21.34 -44.34
C THR A 111 -70.04 -21.68 -43.00
N SER A 112 -70.37 -22.96 -42.81
CA SER A 112 -70.78 -23.48 -41.50
C SER A 112 -69.72 -23.21 -40.44
N LEU A 113 -70.17 -23.06 -39.19
CA LEU A 113 -69.27 -22.78 -38.07
C LEU A 113 -68.26 -23.92 -37.85
N GLU A 114 -68.70 -25.16 -38.02
CA GLU A 114 -67.82 -26.34 -38.04
C GLU A 114 -66.70 -26.24 -39.09
N ASN A 115 -67.03 -25.90 -40.34
CA ASN A 115 -66.02 -25.76 -41.40
C ASN A 115 -65.05 -24.61 -41.12
N PHE A 116 -65.56 -23.50 -40.57
CA PHE A 116 -64.72 -22.39 -40.15
C PHE A 116 -63.72 -22.78 -39.06
N VAL A 117 -64.20 -23.45 -38.00
CA VAL A 117 -63.34 -23.95 -36.91
C VAL A 117 -62.36 -25.01 -37.40
N PHE A 118 -62.78 -25.87 -38.34
CA PHE A 118 -61.88 -26.85 -38.96
C PHE A 118 -60.72 -26.19 -39.69
N GLN A 119 -60.96 -25.09 -40.40
CA GLN A 119 -59.90 -24.33 -41.05
C GLN A 119 -58.95 -23.66 -40.04
N LEU A 120 -59.48 -23.16 -38.91
CA LEU A 120 -58.65 -22.67 -37.81
C LEU A 120 -57.74 -23.79 -37.26
N TRP A 121 -58.32 -24.97 -37.00
CA TRP A 121 -57.57 -26.14 -36.54
C TRP A 121 -56.48 -26.57 -37.51
N GLN A 122 -56.79 -26.65 -38.81
CA GLN A 122 -55.86 -27.10 -39.84
C GLN A 122 -54.62 -26.20 -39.90
N ARG A 123 -54.84 -24.88 -39.84
CA ARG A 123 -53.81 -23.84 -39.95
C ARG A 123 -53.03 -23.60 -38.65
N ALA A 124 -53.62 -23.91 -37.50
CA ALA A 124 -52.94 -23.78 -36.22
C ALA A 124 -51.65 -24.64 -36.17
N GLU A 125 -50.61 -24.11 -35.51
CA GLU A 125 -49.31 -24.76 -35.35
C GLU A 125 -49.43 -26.15 -34.70
N ALA A 126 -48.65 -27.13 -35.15
CA ALA A 126 -48.67 -28.46 -34.58
C ALA A 126 -48.27 -28.43 -33.09
N GLY A 127 -49.06 -29.07 -32.22
CA GLY A 127 -48.81 -29.12 -30.77
C GLY A 127 -49.30 -27.89 -29.98
N SER A 128 -49.82 -26.86 -30.66
CA SER A 128 -50.33 -25.65 -29.99
C SER A 128 -51.61 -25.92 -29.18
N GLU A 129 -51.82 -25.13 -28.14
CA GLU A 129 -53.08 -25.13 -27.38
C GLU A 129 -54.24 -24.72 -28.28
N VAL A 130 -54.04 -23.76 -29.20
CA VAL A 130 -55.09 -23.37 -30.17
C VAL A 130 -55.54 -24.56 -31.02
N LYS A 131 -54.60 -25.40 -31.49
CA LYS A 131 -54.93 -26.60 -32.27
C LYS A 131 -55.63 -27.65 -31.41
N ARG A 132 -55.27 -27.80 -30.14
CA ARG A 132 -55.96 -28.72 -29.21
C ARG A 132 -57.37 -28.25 -28.88
N ALA A 133 -57.54 -26.97 -28.57
CA ALA A 133 -58.83 -26.36 -28.26
C ALA A 133 -59.78 -26.42 -29.46
N ALA A 134 -59.29 -26.13 -30.67
CA ALA A 134 -60.08 -26.28 -31.89
C ALA A 134 -60.49 -27.75 -32.14
N ALA A 135 -59.60 -28.72 -31.89
CA ALA A 135 -59.93 -30.14 -32.03
C ALA A 135 -61.03 -30.59 -31.06
N ALA A 136 -61.04 -30.06 -29.83
CA ALA A 136 -62.02 -30.41 -28.80
C ALA A 136 -63.46 -30.03 -29.18
N VAL A 137 -63.64 -29.02 -30.04
CA VAL A 137 -64.95 -28.57 -30.55
C VAL A 137 -65.24 -29.06 -31.97
N LEU A 138 -64.43 -29.96 -32.52
CA LEU A 138 -64.62 -30.60 -33.84
C LEU A 138 -65.11 -32.06 -33.74
N THR A 139 -65.66 -32.45 -32.59
CA THR A 139 -66.17 -33.81 -32.39
C THR A 139 -67.58 -33.97 -32.95
N THR A 140 -67.99 -35.20 -33.24
CA THR A 140 -69.35 -35.52 -33.72
C THR A 140 -70.46 -35.17 -32.71
N THR A 141 -70.09 -34.95 -31.44
CA THR A 141 -71.01 -34.57 -30.36
C THR A 141 -71.01 -33.07 -30.06
N SER A 142 -70.15 -32.28 -30.70
CA SER A 142 -70.00 -30.85 -30.41
C SER A 142 -71.12 -30.01 -31.03
N THR A 143 -71.73 -29.13 -30.24
CA THR A 143 -72.80 -28.23 -30.70
C THR A 143 -72.25 -26.94 -31.33
N ASP A 144 -73.09 -26.23 -32.08
CA ASP A 144 -72.70 -24.93 -32.66
C ASP A 144 -72.43 -23.88 -31.57
N GLU A 145 -73.10 -23.96 -30.41
CA GLU A 145 -72.81 -23.08 -29.27
C GLU A 145 -71.39 -23.28 -28.73
N GLN A 146 -70.94 -24.53 -28.62
CA GLN A 146 -69.58 -24.84 -28.16
C GLN A 146 -68.52 -24.37 -29.16
N ARG A 147 -68.80 -24.51 -30.47
CA ARG A 147 -67.93 -23.99 -31.53
C ARG A 147 -67.91 -22.46 -31.53
N GLN A 148 -69.04 -21.83 -31.23
CA GLN A 148 -69.16 -20.37 -31.15
C GLN A 148 -68.40 -19.84 -29.92
N GLU A 149 -68.52 -20.50 -28.77
CA GLU A 149 -67.76 -20.17 -27.57
C GLU A 149 -66.25 -20.25 -27.81
N PHE A 150 -65.80 -21.27 -28.55
CA PHE A 150 -64.41 -21.38 -28.99
C PHE A 150 -63.99 -20.19 -29.86
N VAL A 151 -64.78 -19.83 -30.87
CA VAL A 151 -64.45 -18.70 -31.77
C VAL A 151 -64.41 -17.36 -31.03
N VAL A 152 -65.32 -17.13 -30.08
CA VAL A 152 -65.43 -15.82 -29.41
C VAL A 152 -64.48 -15.68 -28.22
N SER A 153 -64.11 -16.78 -27.56
CA SER A 153 -63.30 -16.73 -26.32
C SER A 153 -62.24 -17.82 -26.20
N GLY A 154 -62.56 -19.06 -26.60
CA GLY A 154 -61.66 -20.20 -26.41
C GLY A 154 -60.35 -20.09 -27.19
N ILE A 155 -60.38 -19.60 -28.42
CA ILE A 155 -59.19 -19.40 -29.26
C ILE A 155 -58.24 -18.35 -28.69
N PHE A 156 -58.76 -17.27 -28.11
CA PHE A 156 -57.94 -16.22 -27.48
C PHE A 156 -57.25 -16.75 -26.22
N THR A 157 -57.99 -17.49 -25.39
CA THR A 157 -57.43 -18.12 -24.18
C THR A 157 -56.32 -19.11 -24.54
N ALA A 158 -56.55 -19.94 -25.56
CA ALA A 158 -55.56 -20.90 -26.03
C ALA A 158 -54.34 -20.23 -26.67
N SER A 159 -54.54 -19.18 -27.47
CA SER A 159 -53.47 -18.37 -28.08
C SER A 159 -52.62 -17.67 -27.02
N ASP A 160 -53.23 -17.12 -25.97
CA ASP A 160 -52.51 -16.52 -24.85
C ASP A 160 -51.67 -17.53 -24.07
N ALA A 161 -52.17 -18.76 -23.90
CA ALA A 161 -51.39 -19.85 -23.31
C ALA A 161 -50.18 -20.24 -24.18
N ASP A 162 -50.36 -20.34 -25.50
CA ASP A 162 -49.26 -20.60 -26.44
C ASP A 162 -48.21 -19.48 -26.43
N LYS A 163 -48.63 -18.21 -26.40
CA LYS A 163 -47.73 -17.04 -26.29
C LYS A 163 -46.94 -17.07 -24.98
N ARG A 164 -47.59 -17.33 -23.85
CA ARG A 164 -46.93 -17.42 -22.53
C ARG A 164 -45.88 -18.52 -22.50
N ARG A 165 -46.21 -19.71 -22.98
CA ARG A 165 -45.26 -20.83 -23.04
C ARG A 165 -44.01 -20.47 -23.87
N LYS A 166 -44.20 -19.84 -25.04
CA LYS A 166 -43.06 -19.40 -25.88
C LYS A 166 -42.20 -18.33 -25.18
N ILE A 167 -42.83 -17.41 -24.44
CA ILE A 167 -42.11 -16.42 -23.62
C ILE A 167 -41.31 -17.13 -22.51
N ASP A 168 -41.95 -18.02 -21.74
CA ASP A 168 -41.30 -18.73 -20.64
C ASP A 168 -40.12 -19.59 -21.12
N GLU A 169 -40.28 -20.30 -22.25
CA GLU A 169 -39.22 -21.09 -22.90
C GLU A 169 -38.05 -20.20 -23.35
N ALA A 170 -38.34 -19.03 -23.96
CA ALA A 170 -37.31 -18.08 -24.40
C ALA A 170 -36.58 -17.44 -23.20
N GLU A 171 -37.30 -17.05 -22.16
CA GLU A 171 -36.71 -16.52 -20.94
C GLU A 171 -35.84 -17.55 -20.22
N GLN A 172 -36.25 -18.83 -20.19
CA GLN A 172 -35.43 -19.88 -19.63
C GLN A 172 -34.13 -20.06 -20.42
N ALA A 173 -34.21 -20.11 -21.75
CA ALA A 173 -33.03 -20.21 -22.61
C ALA A 173 -32.07 -19.01 -22.43
N GLU A 174 -32.62 -17.81 -22.28
CA GLU A 174 -31.84 -16.60 -22.01
C GLU A 174 -31.17 -16.64 -20.63
N ARG A 175 -31.89 -17.06 -19.57
CA ARG A 175 -31.33 -17.26 -18.22
C ARG A 175 -30.19 -18.28 -18.23
N GLU A 176 -30.35 -19.38 -18.95
CA GLU A 176 -29.30 -20.39 -19.10
C GLU A 176 -28.08 -19.86 -19.87
N ARG A 177 -28.28 -19.05 -20.92
CA ARG A 177 -27.19 -18.40 -21.66
C ARG A 177 -26.40 -17.44 -20.77
N LEU A 178 -27.10 -16.54 -20.08
CA LEU A 178 -26.48 -15.56 -19.19
C LEU A 178 -25.72 -16.23 -18.05
N LYS A 179 -26.26 -17.31 -17.47
CA LYS A 179 -25.55 -18.09 -16.45
C LYS A 179 -24.24 -18.67 -17.01
N ARG A 180 -24.26 -19.31 -18.19
CA ARG A 180 -23.04 -19.86 -18.81
C ARG A 180 -22.00 -18.77 -19.11
N GLU A 181 -22.42 -17.60 -19.58
CA GLU A 181 -21.53 -16.46 -19.80
C GLU A 181 -20.91 -15.97 -18.49
N GLN A 182 -21.71 -15.88 -17.42
CA GLN A 182 -21.24 -15.51 -16.09
C GLN A 182 -20.25 -16.54 -15.51
N ASP A 183 -20.55 -17.84 -15.60
CA ASP A 183 -19.69 -18.93 -15.13
C ASP A 183 -18.34 -18.91 -15.87
N ARG A 184 -18.38 -18.68 -17.19
CA ARG A 184 -17.17 -18.54 -18.02
C ARG A 184 -16.35 -17.31 -17.64
N ALA A 185 -16.99 -16.17 -17.39
CA ALA A 185 -16.32 -14.96 -16.95
C ALA A 185 -15.65 -15.15 -15.57
N ALA A 186 -16.36 -15.79 -14.63
CA ALA A 186 -15.83 -16.12 -13.31
C ALA A 186 -14.62 -17.06 -13.39
N LYS A 187 -14.65 -18.07 -14.26
CA LYS A 187 -13.47 -18.92 -14.54
C LYS A 187 -12.30 -18.12 -15.10
N ALA A 188 -12.54 -17.18 -16.01
CA ALA A 188 -11.47 -16.36 -16.56
C ALA A 188 -10.77 -15.53 -15.47
N THR A 189 -11.54 -14.86 -14.60
CA THR A 189 -10.97 -14.06 -13.49
C THR A 189 -10.31 -14.94 -12.45
N ALA A 190 -10.90 -16.09 -12.11
CA ALA A 190 -10.33 -17.07 -11.19
C ALA A 190 -8.97 -17.58 -11.67
N TRP A 191 -8.87 -17.91 -12.96
CA TRP A 191 -7.63 -18.37 -13.58
C TRP A 191 -6.54 -17.29 -13.47
N THR A 192 -6.84 -16.06 -13.88
CA THR A 192 -5.88 -14.97 -13.83
C THR A 192 -5.41 -14.68 -12.41
N ALA A 193 -6.30 -14.71 -11.41
CA ALA A 193 -5.89 -14.57 -10.01
C ALA A 193 -4.98 -15.73 -9.56
N ALA A 194 -5.27 -16.96 -9.96
CA ALA A 194 -4.52 -18.13 -9.52
C ALA A 194 -3.15 -18.30 -10.21
N THR A 195 -3.03 -17.94 -11.47
CA THR A 195 -1.86 -18.29 -12.32
C THR A 195 -1.17 -17.08 -12.94
N GLN A 196 -1.70 -15.87 -12.76
CA GLN A 196 -1.21 -14.63 -13.37
C GLN A 196 -1.10 -14.74 -14.91
N SER A 197 -1.97 -15.52 -15.54
CA SER A 197 -2.00 -15.72 -16.99
C SER A 197 -3.43 -15.70 -17.53
N THR A 198 -3.58 -15.63 -18.84
CA THR A 198 -4.88 -15.64 -19.51
C THR A 198 -5.34 -17.08 -19.75
N ALA A 199 -6.59 -17.40 -19.40
CA ALA A 199 -7.19 -18.70 -19.67
C ALA A 199 -7.43 -18.89 -21.17
N THR A 200 -7.27 -20.11 -21.67
CA THR A 200 -7.67 -20.48 -23.04
C THR A 200 -9.15 -20.84 -23.09
N GLU A 201 -9.75 -20.78 -24.27
CA GLU A 201 -11.15 -21.18 -24.49
C GLU A 201 -11.45 -22.60 -23.99
N ASP A 202 -10.55 -23.55 -24.25
CA ASP A 202 -10.71 -24.94 -23.80
C ASP A 202 -10.78 -25.04 -22.27
N LEU A 203 -9.99 -24.24 -21.54
CA LEU A 203 -10.00 -24.23 -20.07
C LEU A 203 -11.32 -23.68 -19.52
N LEU A 204 -11.87 -22.62 -20.14
CA LEU A 204 -13.13 -22.02 -19.69
C LEU A 204 -14.33 -22.94 -19.90
N ASN A 205 -14.23 -23.87 -20.86
CA ASN A 205 -15.28 -24.84 -21.17
C ASN A 205 -15.18 -26.14 -20.33
N LEU A 206 -14.16 -26.29 -19.47
CA LEU A 206 -14.04 -27.46 -18.59
C LEU A 206 -15.13 -27.49 -17.51
N PRO A 207 -15.55 -28.68 -17.05
CA PRO A 207 -16.33 -28.81 -15.82
C PRO A 207 -15.57 -28.18 -14.64
N ASP A 208 -16.30 -27.55 -13.70
CA ASP A 208 -15.71 -26.76 -12.60
C ASP A 208 -14.64 -27.52 -11.82
N ARG A 209 -14.89 -28.81 -11.55
CA ARG A 209 -13.94 -29.68 -10.86
C ARG A 209 -12.62 -29.85 -11.63
N GLU A 210 -12.69 -30.06 -12.94
CA GLU A 210 -11.50 -30.20 -13.81
C GLU A 210 -10.78 -28.86 -14.00
N PHE A 211 -11.54 -27.77 -14.05
CA PHE A 211 -11.01 -26.41 -14.06
C PHE A 211 -10.21 -26.12 -12.77
N ILE A 212 -10.74 -26.46 -11.60
CA ILE A 212 -10.05 -26.33 -10.31
C ILE A 212 -8.79 -27.21 -10.27
N TYR A 213 -8.85 -28.42 -10.83
CA TYR A 213 -7.68 -29.28 -10.94
C TYR A 213 -6.56 -28.65 -11.77
N GLU A 214 -6.89 -28.00 -12.89
CA GLU A 214 -5.89 -27.27 -13.69
C GLU A 214 -5.31 -26.08 -12.93
N ILE A 215 -6.09 -25.39 -12.08
CA ILE A 215 -5.57 -24.37 -11.16
C ILE A 215 -4.53 -24.98 -10.20
N ILE A 216 -4.83 -26.10 -9.53
CA ILE A 216 -3.92 -26.76 -8.57
C ILE A 216 -2.57 -27.09 -9.21
N ARG A 217 -2.58 -27.50 -10.49
CA ARG A 217 -1.38 -27.90 -11.22
C ARG A 217 -0.48 -26.74 -11.62
N ARG A 218 -1.04 -25.55 -11.82
CA ARG A 218 -0.33 -24.41 -12.43
C ARG A 218 -0.07 -23.26 -11.50
N THR A 219 -0.85 -23.12 -10.43
CA THR A 219 -0.64 -22.05 -9.46
C THR A 219 0.69 -22.25 -8.72
N THR A 220 1.39 -21.14 -8.50
CA THR A 220 2.58 -21.05 -7.66
C THR A 220 2.25 -20.54 -6.25
N GLY A 221 1.06 -19.95 -6.05
CA GLY A 221 0.59 -19.43 -4.77
C GLY A 221 0.24 -20.55 -3.80
N ALA A 222 0.78 -20.50 -2.59
CA ALA A 222 0.61 -21.56 -1.60
C ALA A 222 -0.82 -21.58 -1.03
N ARG A 223 -1.39 -20.40 -0.76
CA ARG A 223 -2.77 -20.24 -0.28
C ARG A 223 -3.76 -20.60 -1.38
N VAL A 224 -3.55 -20.11 -2.60
CA VAL A 224 -4.39 -20.49 -3.75
C VAL A 224 -4.40 -22.00 -3.95
N LYS A 225 -3.22 -22.66 -3.91
CA LYS A 225 -3.13 -24.12 -4.06
C LYS A 225 -3.87 -24.87 -2.96
N ALA A 226 -3.74 -24.44 -1.71
CA ALA A 226 -4.43 -25.05 -0.57
C ALA A 226 -5.96 -24.88 -0.67
N ALA A 227 -6.43 -23.68 -1.01
CA ALA A 227 -7.86 -23.40 -1.19
C ALA A 227 -8.44 -24.20 -2.37
N ALA A 228 -7.73 -24.27 -3.49
CA ALA A 228 -8.13 -25.06 -4.66
C ALA A 228 -8.21 -26.56 -4.33
N GLN A 229 -7.23 -27.10 -3.58
CA GLN A 229 -7.23 -28.49 -3.12
C GLN A 229 -8.43 -28.79 -2.21
N ALA A 230 -8.71 -27.91 -1.24
CA ALA A 230 -9.86 -28.06 -0.36
C ALA A 230 -11.19 -28.05 -1.11
N ALA A 231 -11.34 -27.15 -2.11
CA ALA A 231 -12.53 -27.12 -2.96
C ALA A 231 -12.65 -28.40 -3.82
N TYR A 232 -11.55 -28.86 -4.42
CA TYR A 232 -11.52 -30.07 -5.23
C TYR A 232 -11.94 -31.32 -4.42
N ASP A 233 -11.52 -31.41 -3.16
CA ASP A 233 -11.77 -32.55 -2.28
C ASP A 233 -13.19 -32.58 -1.68
N ASN A 234 -13.87 -31.43 -1.56
CA ASN A 234 -15.22 -31.32 -0.98
C ASN A 234 -16.28 -32.08 -1.80
N ARG A 235 -16.08 -32.22 -3.12
CA ARG A 235 -16.99 -32.88 -4.09
C ARG A 235 -18.40 -32.31 -4.21
N ASP A 236 -18.73 -31.22 -3.50
CA ASP A 236 -19.96 -30.46 -3.66
C ASP A 236 -19.83 -29.43 -4.78
N PRO A 237 -20.70 -29.43 -5.81
CA PRO A 237 -20.73 -28.41 -6.86
C PRO A 237 -20.83 -26.98 -6.31
N ALA A 238 -21.56 -26.76 -5.22
CA ALA A 238 -21.67 -25.43 -4.62
C ALA A 238 -20.33 -24.94 -4.04
N ALA A 239 -19.50 -25.86 -3.52
CA ALA A 239 -18.17 -25.53 -3.04
C ALA A 239 -17.21 -25.18 -4.19
N TRP A 240 -17.35 -25.82 -5.36
CA TRP A 240 -16.58 -25.48 -6.55
C TRP A 240 -16.95 -24.10 -7.08
N GLU A 241 -18.25 -23.82 -7.18
CA GLU A 241 -18.76 -22.51 -7.58
C GLU A 241 -18.27 -21.41 -6.63
N ALA A 242 -18.42 -21.60 -5.31
CA ALA A 242 -17.94 -20.64 -4.31
C ALA A 242 -16.43 -20.37 -4.43
N PHE A 243 -15.62 -21.41 -4.68
CA PHE A 243 -14.18 -21.25 -4.89
C PHE A 243 -13.86 -20.43 -6.14
N ILE A 244 -14.49 -20.75 -7.29
CA ILE A 244 -14.26 -20.05 -8.56
C ILE A 244 -14.65 -18.58 -8.45
N TYR A 245 -15.82 -18.29 -7.86
CA TYR A 245 -16.33 -16.92 -7.80
C TYR A 245 -15.62 -16.05 -6.76
N THR A 246 -15.17 -16.63 -5.64
CA THR A 246 -14.66 -15.84 -4.51
C THR A 246 -13.43 -16.44 -3.85
N GLY A 247 -13.41 -17.74 -3.58
CA GLY A 247 -12.37 -18.38 -2.77
C GLY A 247 -10.96 -18.22 -3.35
N VAL A 248 -10.81 -18.30 -4.66
CA VAL A 248 -9.53 -18.10 -5.35
C VAL A 248 -8.99 -16.68 -5.19
N HIS A 249 -9.86 -15.67 -5.20
CA HIS A 249 -9.48 -14.27 -5.08
C HIS A 249 -9.05 -13.93 -3.67
N VAL A 250 -9.77 -14.45 -2.67
CA VAL A 250 -9.39 -14.33 -1.25
C VAL A 250 -8.03 -15.00 -1.01
N ALA A 251 -7.85 -16.23 -1.49
CA ALA A 251 -6.60 -16.95 -1.32
C ALA A 251 -5.42 -16.26 -2.06
N HIS A 252 -5.67 -15.69 -3.24
CA HIS A 252 -4.65 -14.92 -3.95
C HIS A 252 -4.23 -13.66 -3.19
N GLN A 253 -5.19 -12.95 -2.59
CA GLN A 253 -4.89 -11.81 -1.73
C GLN A 253 -4.06 -12.22 -0.51
N GLU A 254 -4.36 -13.36 0.12
CA GLU A 254 -3.54 -13.88 1.22
C GLU A 254 -2.11 -14.23 0.81
N ASP A 255 -1.90 -14.74 -0.41
CA ASP A 255 -0.56 -14.98 -0.95
C ASP A 255 0.21 -13.66 -1.16
N ILE A 256 -0.47 -12.60 -1.64
CA ILE A 256 0.12 -11.25 -1.78
C ILE A 256 0.48 -10.67 -0.41
N ASP A 257 -0.44 -10.72 0.55
CA ASP A 257 -0.24 -10.14 1.88
C ASP A 257 0.94 -10.80 2.63
N GLU A 258 1.11 -12.13 2.48
CA GLU A 258 2.25 -12.83 3.05
C GLU A 258 3.57 -12.46 2.36
N GLN A 259 3.57 -12.30 1.03
CA GLN A 259 4.76 -11.83 0.32
C GLN A 259 5.16 -10.41 0.75
N ASP A 260 4.19 -9.48 0.82
CA ASP A 260 4.41 -8.12 1.29
C ASP A 260 4.95 -8.08 2.72
N ARG A 261 4.48 -8.99 3.58
CA ARG A 261 5.00 -9.16 4.94
C ARG A 261 6.46 -9.62 4.94
N LEU A 262 6.81 -10.62 4.14
CA LEU A 262 8.18 -11.12 4.02
C LEU A 262 9.12 -10.04 3.47
N ASP A 263 8.68 -9.31 2.46
CA ASP A 263 9.43 -8.20 1.88
C ASP A 263 9.64 -7.07 2.90
N ALA A 264 8.63 -6.76 3.73
CA ALA A 264 8.77 -5.78 4.81
C ALA A 264 9.83 -6.21 5.85
N ILE A 265 9.88 -7.49 6.21
CA ILE A 265 10.89 -8.06 7.13
C ILE A 265 12.29 -7.96 6.52
N GLU A 266 12.46 -8.35 5.26
CA GLU A 266 13.77 -8.29 4.59
C GLU A 266 14.23 -6.84 4.40
N THR A 267 13.33 -5.93 4.05
CA THR A 267 13.64 -4.48 3.98
C THR A 267 14.10 -3.96 5.34
N GLU A 268 13.41 -4.30 6.43
CA GLU A 268 13.85 -3.90 7.78
C GLU A 268 15.23 -4.47 8.12
N ARG A 269 15.46 -5.76 7.83
CA ARG A 269 16.76 -6.41 8.03
C ARG A 269 17.88 -5.70 7.28
N ARG A 270 17.67 -5.33 6.01
CA ARG A 270 18.67 -4.59 5.21
C ARG A 270 19.01 -3.25 5.84
N VAL A 271 18.02 -2.50 6.33
CA VAL A 271 18.27 -1.23 7.04
C VAL A 271 19.07 -1.47 8.32
N ARG A 272 18.75 -2.51 9.11
CA ARG A 272 19.51 -2.86 10.31
C ARG A 272 20.97 -3.22 10.00
N LEU A 273 21.23 -3.96 8.93
CA LEU A 273 22.60 -4.28 8.51
C LEU A 273 23.42 -3.02 8.18
N ILE A 274 22.80 -2.03 7.53
CA ILE A 274 23.43 -0.73 7.25
C ILE A 274 23.67 0.03 8.56
N LEU A 275 22.67 0.08 9.45
CA LEU A 275 22.79 0.71 10.76
C LEU A 275 23.94 0.12 11.57
N ASP A 276 23.97 -1.21 11.73
CA ASP A 276 25.00 -1.91 12.48
C ASP A 276 26.40 -1.68 11.89
N ALA A 277 26.52 -1.62 10.56
CA ALA A 277 27.78 -1.31 9.89
C ALA A 277 28.22 0.14 10.15
N ALA A 278 27.30 1.10 10.06
CA ALA A 278 27.57 2.51 10.33
C ALA A 278 27.92 2.77 11.80
N GLU A 279 27.25 2.09 12.73
CA GLU A 279 27.55 2.15 14.17
C GLU A 279 28.91 1.54 14.50
N ARG A 280 29.26 0.41 13.88
CA ARG A 280 30.60 -0.20 14.02
C ARG A 280 31.71 0.65 13.41
N ASP A 281 31.45 1.33 12.29
CA ASP A 281 32.38 2.27 11.68
C ASP A 281 32.64 3.46 12.62
N GLY A 282 31.59 3.96 13.29
CA GLY A 282 31.71 5.00 14.31
C GLY A 282 31.87 6.42 13.77
N TYR A 283 31.98 6.61 12.44
CA TYR A 283 32.21 7.92 11.82
C TYR A 283 31.11 8.31 10.80
N MET A 284 29.94 7.68 10.86
CA MET A 284 28.79 7.95 9.98
C MET A 284 27.50 8.35 10.74
N PRO A 285 27.52 9.44 11.54
CA PRO A 285 26.40 9.79 12.39
C PRO A 285 25.12 10.17 11.62
N ASN A 286 25.22 10.79 10.44
CA ASN A 286 24.05 11.11 9.63
C ASN A 286 23.40 9.84 9.06
N LEU A 287 24.22 8.87 8.60
CA LEU A 287 23.71 7.58 8.14
C LEU A 287 23.02 6.80 9.27
N VAL A 288 23.59 6.79 10.48
CA VAL A 288 22.98 6.19 11.68
C VAL A 288 21.63 6.83 11.98
N ALA A 289 21.55 8.17 11.99
CA ALA A 289 20.31 8.89 12.26
C ALA A 289 19.24 8.58 11.19
N ALA A 290 19.60 8.58 9.92
CA ALA A 290 18.70 8.28 8.81
C ALA A 290 18.19 6.83 8.85
N ALA A 291 19.06 5.86 9.15
CA ALA A 291 18.67 4.47 9.28
C ALA A 291 17.71 4.24 10.46
N ARG A 292 17.97 4.86 11.62
CA ARG A 292 17.08 4.80 12.79
C ARG A 292 15.71 5.44 12.50
N ALA A 293 15.69 6.58 11.82
CA ALA A 293 14.45 7.23 11.39
C ALA A 293 13.64 6.33 10.43
N ALA A 294 14.32 5.65 9.49
CA ALA A 294 13.68 4.71 8.58
C ALA A 294 13.11 3.48 9.33
N LEU A 295 13.83 2.93 10.31
CA LEU A 295 13.35 1.82 11.14
C LEU A 295 12.13 2.19 12.00
N ALA A 296 12.07 3.43 12.49
CA ALA A 296 10.92 3.94 13.24
C ALA A 296 9.70 4.25 12.34
N GLY A 297 9.87 4.23 11.01
CA GLY A 297 8.86 4.58 10.03
C GLY A 297 8.11 3.39 9.41
N THR A 298 7.41 3.68 8.31
CA THR A 298 6.67 2.70 7.49
C THR A 298 7.59 1.94 6.54
N THR A 299 7.10 0.84 5.94
CA THR A 299 7.84 0.10 4.90
C THR A 299 8.23 1.00 3.72
N ALA A 300 7.39 1.97 3.35
CA ALA A 300 7.70 2.93 2.31
C ALA A 300 8.92 3.81 2.68
N GLN A 301 8.99 4.29 3.92
CA GLN A 301 10.13 5.09 4.41
C GLN A 301 11.42 4.26 4.47
N ARG A 302 11.34 2.97 4.83
CA ARG A 302 12.49 2.06 4.74
C ARG A 302 12.97 1.87 3.31
N ASN A 303 12.05 1.66 2.37
CA ASN A 303 12.39 1.54 0.94
C ASN A 303 13.01 2.83 0.39
N GLU A 304 12.48 4.00 0.76
CA GLU A 304 13.04 5.30 0.40
C GLU A 304 14.48 5.46 0.92
N PHE A 305 14.72 5.10 2.18
CA PHE A 305 16.07 5.08 2.74
C PHE A 305 17.01 4.17 1.94
N LEU A 306 16.59 2.93 1.63
CA LEU A 306 17.40 1.99 0.86
C LEU A 306 17.70 2.46 -0.57
N ASN A 307 16.79 3.19 -1.20
CA ASN A 307 16.97 3.61 -2.58
C ASN A 307 17.82 4.88 -2.71
N THR A 308 17.64 5.85 -1.82
CA THR A 308 18.28 7.17 -1.94
C THR A 308 18.79 7.70 -0.60
N GLY A 309 18.01 7.56 0.48
CA GLY A 309 18.31 8.17 1.76
C GLY A 309 19.66 7.78 2.35
N GLN A 310 20.06 6.50 2.23
CA GLN A 310 21.36 6.02 2.70
C GLN A 310 22.53 6.74 2.01
N HIS A 311 22.42 7.00 0.70
CA HIS A 311 23.49 7.63 -0.08
C HIS A 311 23.60 9.12 0.24
N VAL A 312 22.46 9.79 0.40
CA VAL A 312 22.41 11.20 0.80
C VAL A 312 23.02 11.36 2.20
N ALA A 313 22.62 10.53 3.15
CA ALA A 313 23.12 10.58 4.52
C ALA A 313 24.64 10.28 4.58
N ALA A 314 25.10 9.23 3.91
CA ALA A 314 26.53 8.89 3.86
C ALA A 314 27.39 10.01 3.24
N LYS A 315 26.85 10.75 2.26
CA LYS A 315 27.56 11.89 1.66
C LYS A 315 27.74 13.06 2.64
N LEU A 316 26.81 13.26 3.57
CA LEU A 316 26.95 14.27 4.63
C LEU A 316 28.04 13.91 5.64
N ASP A 317 28.31 12.61 5.81
CA ASP A 317 29.38 12.11 6.67
C ASP A 317 30.79 12.23 6.06
N LEU A 318 30.90 12.61 4.76
CA LEU A 318 32.18 12.83 4.09
C LEU A 318 32.77 14.21 4.43
N ILE A 319 33.78 14.22 5.30
CA ILE A 319 34.48 15.44 5.71
C ILE A 319 35.51 15.87 4.64
N LYS A 320 35.50 17.15 4.28
CA LYS A 320 36.47 17.77 3.36
C LYS A 320 37.59 18.50 4.12
N PRO A 321 38.79 18.65 3.56
CA PRO A 321 39.83 19.47 4.18
C PRO A 321 39.45 20.97 4.11
N ALA A 322 39.67 21.71 5.19
CA ALA A 322 39.39 23.14 5.30
C ALA A 322 40.35 23.83 6.27
N HIS A 323 40.54 25.15 6.13
CA HIS A 323 41.43 25.91 7.01
C HIS A 323 40.98 25.87 8.47
N ASN A 324 41.93 25.63 9.39
CA ASN A 324 41.76 25.46 10.83
C ASN A 324 40.83 24.31 11.22
N ARG A 325 40.49 23.43 10.28
CA ARG A 325 39.76 22.22 10.60
C ARG A 325 40.68 21.28 11.35
N VAL A 326 40.19 20.77 12.47
CA VAL A 326 40.84 19.72 13.24
C VAL A 326 40.35 18.38 12.70
N ILE A 327 41.27 17.47 12.40
CA ILE A 327 40.99 16.19 11.75
C ILE A 327 41.78 15.05 12.37
N GLU A 328 41.34 13.83 12.10
CA GLU A 328 42.16 12.63 12.09
C GLU A 328 42.23 12.07 10.67
N LEU A 329 43.27 11.28 10.39
CA LEU A 329 43.47 10.63 9.11
C LEU A 329 43.49 9.13 9.30
N GLN A 330 42.46 8.44 8.84
CA GLN A 330 42.36 6.99 8.91
C GLN A 330 42.77 6.36 7.58
N GLY A 331 43.70 5.42 7.61
CA GLY A 331 44.06 4.62 6.44
C GLY A 331 42.91 3.67 6.07
N ILE A 332 42.47 3.71 4.82
CA ILE A 332 41.30 2.95 4.37
C ILE A 332 41.52 1.44 4.49
N GLN A 333 42.73 0.95 4.19
CA GLN A 333 43.04 -0.48 4.27
C GLN A 333 43.05 -1.02 5.71
N SER A 334 43.60 -0.24 6.64
CA SER A 334 43.85 -0.68 8.00
C SER A 334 42.72 -0.38 8.97
N GLY A 335 41.90 0.65 8.67
CA GLY A 335 40.97 1.24 9.63
C GLY A 335 41.67 1.97 10.79
N ARG A 336 42.99 2.19 10.70
CA ARG A 336 43.83 2.80 11.74
C ARG A 336 44.19 4.23 11.39
N CYS A 337 44.43 5.04 12.42
CA CYS A 337 44.72 6.45 12.29
C CYS A 337 46.22 6.72 12.22
N LEU A 338 46.60 7.70 11.41
CA LEU A 338 47.94 8.28 11.41
C LEU A 338 48.19 8.96 12.76
N GLN A 339 49.21 8.50 13.46
CA GLN A 339 49.74 9.11 14.67
C GLN A 339 51.24 9.38 14.56
N ILE A 340 51.78 10.11 15.52
CA ILE A 340 53.23 10.15 15.74
C ILE A 340 53.67 9.11 16.78
N ALA A 341 54.68 8.33 16.42
CA ALA A 341 55.27 7.27 17.21
C ALA A 341 56.01 7.77 18.47
N GLY A 342 56.04 6.92 19.50
CA GLY A 342 56.76 7.16 20.76
C GLY A 342 55.87 7.72 21.88
N LEU A 343 56.38 7.78 23.12
CA LEU A 343 55.65 8.28 24.29
C LEU A 343 55.41 9.80 24.23
N TRP A 344 54.38 10.31 24.93
CA TRP A 344 53.96 11.74 24.86
C TRP A 344 54.42 12.57 26.05
N ASP A 345 54.75 11.90 27.14
CA ASP A 345 54.87 12.49 28.47
C ASP A 345 56.23 13.14 28.72
N GLN A 346 57.11 13.12 27.72
CA GLN A 346 58.45 13.69 27.82
C GLN A 346 58.66 14.79 26.76
N PRO A 347 58.94 16.04 27.18
CA PRO A 347 59.26 17.14 26.26
C PRO A 347 60.47 16.81 25.38
N ASN A 348 60.40 17.13 24.08
CA ASN A 348 61.45 16.89 23.08
C ASN A 348 61.91 15.43 22.93
N GLN A 349 61.14 14.46 23.40
CA GLN A 349 61.39 13.03 23.22
C GLN A 349 60.15 12.33 22.66
N GLY A 350 60.33 11.12 22.13
CA GLY A 350 59.24 10.32 21.57
C GLY A 350 58.40 11.13 20.60
N ALA A 351 57.09 11.19 20.84
CA ALA A 351 56.15 11.88 19.98
C ALA A 351 56.17 13.42 20.10
N ASN A 352 57.05 14.00 20.92
CA ASN A 352 57.30 15.44 20.96
C ASN A 352 58.62 15.83 20.28
N ALA A 353 59.42 14.86 19.83
CA ALA A 353 60.70 15.13 19.17
C ALA A 353 60.53 15.48 17.68
N ASP A 354 61.44 16.31 17.18
CA ASP A 354 61.67 16.45 15.74
C ASP A 354 62.20 15.11 15.17
N GLY A 355 61.73 14.74 14.00
CA GLY A 355 62.05 13.46 13.34
C GLY A 355 61.26 12.25 13.86
N ALA A 356 60.36 12.42 14.84
CA ALA A 356 59.49 11.33 15.27
C ALA A 356 58.60 10.86 14.12
N ALA A 357 58.58 9.54 13.88
CA ALA A 357 57.94 8.95 12.71
C ALA A 357 56.42 8.95 12.82
N GLY A 358 55.76 9.09 11.68
CA GLY A 358 54.34 8.78 11.52
C GLY A 358 54.14 7.27 11.46
N GLU A 359 53.09 6.78 12.12
CA GLU A 359 52.72 5.37 12.11
C GLU A 359 51.19 5.19 12.13
N LEU A 360 50.72 4.02 11.71
CA LEU A 360 49.36 3.58 11.93
C LEU A 360 49.20 3.13 13.38
N TRP A 361 48.09 3.54 13.98
CA TRP A 361 47.65 3.04 15.27
C TRP A 361 46.13 3.03 15.35
N ASP A 362 45.56 2.20 16.23
CA ASP A 362 44.12 2.23 16.51
C ASP A 362 43.65 3.67 16.77
N CYS A 363 42.49 4.06 16.24
CA CYS A 363 41.99 5.43 16.31
C CYS A 363 41.49 5.77 17.73
N VAL A 364 42.42 6.07 18.63
CA VAL A 364 42.19 6.36 20.05
C VAL A 364 41.88 7.84 20.33
N ARG A 365 41.92 8.68 19.29
CA ARG A 365 41.58 10.11 19.32
C ARG A 365 42.44 10.88 20.35
N GLY A 366 43.69 10.44 20.46
CA GLY A 366 44.70 11.09 21.29
C GLY A 366 45.32 12.29 20.57
N PRO A 367 45.94 13.24 21.29
CA PRO A 367 46.48 14.48 20.73
C PRO A 367 47.57 14.24 19.67
N LYS A 368 48.16 13.05 19.60
CA LYS A 368 49.13 12.65 18.57
C LYS A 368 48.52 12.17 17.26
N GLN A 369 47.23 11.85 17.25
CA GLN A 369 46.47 11.41 16.08
C GLN A 369 45.72 12.57 15.43
N VAL A 370 45.61 13.68 16.15
CA VAL A 370 44.78 14.82 15.76
C VAL A 370 45.64 15.91 15.15
N TRP A 371 45.16 16.42 14.01
CA TRP A 371 45.87 17.37 13.16
C TRP A 371 45.00 18.58 12.89
N GLU A 372 45.52 19.78 13.12
CA GLU A 372 44.90 21.01 12.66
C GLU A 372 45.44 21.37 11.26
N LEU A 373 44.52 21.55 10.31
CA LEU A 373 44.84 21.91 8.93
C LEU A 373 45.12 23.41 8.81
N LYS A 374 46.40 23.79 8.76
CA LYS A 374 46.81 25.17 8.49
C LYS A 374 46.91 25.37 6.98
N TRP A 375 46.15 26.33 6.47
CA TRP A 375 46.13 26.64 5.03
C TRP A 375 47.50 27.14 4.60
N ALA A 376 47.96 26.69 3.43
CA ALA A 376 49.20 27.14 2.81
C ALA A 376 48.96 27.68 1.39
N ALA A 377 48.17 26.96 0.58
CA ALA A 377 47.74 27.36 -0.74
C ALA A 377 46.44 26.62 -1.11
N GLU A 378 45.89 26.85 -2.29
CA GLU A 378 44.69 26.15 -2.76
C GLU A 378 44.86 24.62 -2.71
N GLY A 379 44.03 23.96 -1.92
CA GLY A 379 44.08 22.50 -1.69
C GLY A 379 45.31 22.00 -0.92
N GLN A 380 46.20 22.89 -0.46
CA GLN A 380 47.45 22.56 0.22
C GLN A 380 47.43 23.01 1.67
N TYR A 381 47.78 22.10 2.57
CA TYR A 381 47.75 22.31 4.00
C TYR A 381 49.06 21.87 4.65
N ARG A 382 49.43 22.54 5.74
CA ARG A 382 50.33 22.00 6.75
C ARG A 382 49.47 21.33 7.82
N LEU A 383 49.84 20.12 8.21
CA LEU A 383 49.12 19.35 9.23
C LEU A 383 49.84 19.54 10.56
N LEU A 384 49.29 20.39 11.43
CA LEU A 384 49.83 20.68 12.75
C LEU A 384 49.31 19.65 13.75
N ASN A 385 50.19 18.82 14.30
CA ASN A 385 49.84 17.87 15.35
C ASN A 385 49.38 18.63 16.62
N LEU A 386 48.23 18.27 17.18
CA LEU A 386 47.70 18.99 18.35
C LEU A 386 48.50 18.73 19.62
N GLY A 387 49.13 17.56 19.76
CA GLY A 387 49.95 17.22 20.92
C GLY A 387 51.28 17.96 20.92
N SER A 388 52.09 17.73 19.89
CA SER A 388 53.46 18.26 19.83
C SER A 388 53.54 19.70 19.32
N LYS A 389 52.48 20.22 18.69
CA LYS A 389 52.47 21.49 17.94
C LYS A 389 53.51 21.52 16.79
N LYS A 390 53.90 20.36 16.28
CA LYS A 390 54.81 20.20 15.14
C LYS A 390 54.03 19.83 13.87
N CYS A 391 54.65 20.05 12.72
CA CYS A 391 54.02 19.83 11.41
C CYS A 391 54.42 18.48 10.85
N LEU A 392 53.47 17.82 10.17
CA LEU A 392 53.74 16.63 9.38
C LEU A 392 54.72 16.96 8.25
N ASP A 393 55.80 16.20 8.18
CA ASP A 393 56.97 16.47 7.36
C ASP A 393 57.47 15.15 6.73
N ILE A 394 58.46 15.27 5.85
CA ILE A 394 59.18 14.18 5.21
C ILE A 394 60.66 14.26 5.59
N SER A 395 61.22 13.12 5.98
CA SER A 395 62.66 12.92 6.12
C SER A 395 63.08 11.65 5.38
N GLY A 396 63.82 11.81 4.28
CA GLY A 396 64.11 10.69 3.37
C GLY A 396 62.81 10.14 2.79
N ASP A 397 62.55 8.84 2.94
CA ASP A 397 61.29 8.21 2.52
C ASP A 397 60.25 8.11 3.65
N ILE A 398 60.56 8.55 4.87
CA ILE A 398 59.68 8.40 6.04
C ILE A 398 58.87 9.69 6.25
N VAL A 399 57.59 9.54 6.54
CA VAL A 399 56.76 10.63 7.05
C VAL A 399 57.07 10.80 8.53
N VAL A 400 57.46 12.01 8.92
CA VAL A 400 57.84 12.36 10.30
C VAL A 400 57.08 13.60 10.74
N GLN A 401 57.34 14.09 11.93
CA GLN A 401 57.03 15.48 12.30
C GLN A 401 58.30 16.30 12.52
N ASN A 402 58.22 17.60 12.28
CA ASN A 402 59.25 18.55 12.68
C ASN A 402 58.62 19.89 13.08
N THR A 403 59.40 20.74 13.73
CA THR A 403 59.07 22.14 13.97
C THR A 403 58.49 22.79 12.71
N CYS A 404 57.31 23.39 12.86
CA CYS A 404 56.58 23.96 11.74
C CYS A 404 57.35 25.12 11.11
N ALA A 405 57.57 25.01 9.80
CA ALA A 405 58.15 26.04 8.96
C ALA A 405 57.32 26.16 7.67
N ASP A 406 57.72 27.07 6.79
CA ASP A 406 57.09 27.19 5.48
C ASP A 406 57.99 26.55 4.40
N HIS A 407 57.97 25.23 4.34
CA HIS A 407 58.76 24.44 3.40
C HIS A 407 57.90 23.48 2.58
N PRO A 408 58.24 23.21 1.30
CA PRO A 408 57.48 22.29 0.44
C PRO A 408 57.31 20.87 1.01
N ASN A 409 58.28 20.37 1.78
CA ASN A 409 58.23 19.06 2.42
C ASN A 409 57.24 18.98 3.61
N GLN A 410 56.76 20.11 4.13
CA GLN A 410 55.71 20.17 5.15
C GLN A 410 54.32 20.51 4.57
N ARG A 411 54.23 20.76 3.26
CA ARG A 411 52.96 21.07 2.59
C ARG A 411 52.40 19.81 1.94
N TRP A 412 51.11 19.58 2.15
CA TRP A 412 50.39 18.38 1.69
C TRP A 412 49.14 18.78 0.91
N GLN A 413 48.99 18.22 -0.28
CA GLN A 413 47.81 18.38 -1.11
C GLN A 413 46.88 17.17 -0.95
N PHE A 414 45.61 17.44 -0.67
CA PHE A 414 44.57 16.41 -0.62
C PHE A 414 43.96 16.23 -2.01
N LEU A 415 44.08 15.03 -2.58
CA LEU A 415 43.45 14.67 -3.85
C LEU A 415 42.26 13.75 -3.56
N GLU A 416 41.06 14.20 -3.91
CA GLU A 416 39.82 13.45 -3.67
C GLU A 416 39.60 12.35 -4.71
N ASN A 417 39.26 11.15 -4.23
CA ASN A 417 38.77 10.03 -5.02
C ASN A 417 37.25 10.09 -5.20
N ALA A 418 36.73 9.36 -6.20
CA ALA A 418 35.30 9.31 -6.49
C ALA A 418 34.42 8.80 -5.31
N ASP A 419 35.01 8.01 -4.41
CA ASP A 419 34.37 7.49 -3.19
C ASP A 419 34.45 8.45 -1.99
N GLY A 420 35.04 9.65 -2.16
CA GLY A 420 35.19 10.65 -1.12
C GLY A 420 36.41 10.45 -0.21
N THR A 421 37.20 9.40 -0.42
CA THR A 421 38.50 9.22 0.24
C THR A 421 39.56 10.13 -0.40
N PHE A 422 40.73 10.26 0.23
CA PHE A 422 41.79 11.17 -0.22
C PHE A 422 43.13 10.46 -0.37
N GLN A 423 43.92 10.92 -1.34
CA GLN A 423 45.36 10.70 -1.36
C GLN A 423 46.08 11.95 -0.85
N LEU A 424 47.12 11.78 -0.03
CA LEU A 424 47.91 12.89 0.51
C LEU A 424 49.24 12.99 -0.24
N LYS A 425 49.35 13.99 -1.12
CA LYS A 425 50.56 14.27 -1.89
C LYS A 425 51.44 15.28 -1.16
N ASN A 426 52.69 14.94 -0.91
CA ASN A 426 53.69 15.90 -0.43
C ASN A 426 54.12 16.83 -1.57
N ILE A 427 54.17 18.14 -1.33
CA ILE A 427 54.53 19.12 -2.36
C ILE A 427 56.02 19.08 -2.70
N GLY A 428 56.90 18.87 -1.72
CA GLY A 428 58.35 18.87 -1.93
C GLY A 428 58.85 17.70 -2.76
N SER A 429 58.31 16.49 -2.52
CA SER A 429 58.73 15.27 -3.23
C SER A 429 57.83 14.87 -4.38
N GLY A 430 56.57 15.33 -4.39
CA GLY A 430 55.53 14.86 -5.30
C GLY A 430 55.01 13.44 -5.03
N LYS A 431 55.51 12.77 -3.99
CA LYS A 431 55.12 11.41 -3.54
C LYS A 431 53.95 11.45 -2.55
N PHE A 432 53.42 10.29 -2.21
CA PHE A 432 52.17 10.12 -1.48
C PHE A 432 52.37 9.40 -0.15
N ALA A 433 51.71 9.89 0.91
CA ALA A 433 51.68 9.20 2.21
C ALA A 433 51.07 7.80 2.06
N THR A 434 51.84 6.78 2.43
CA THR A 434 51.57 5.36 2.17
C THR A 434 51.88 4.56 3.43
N ALA A 435 51.03 3.61 3.81
CA ALA A 435 51.39 2.64 4.85
C ALA A 435 52.49 1.71 4.32
N ALA A 436 53.63 1.64 5.03
CA ALA A 436 54.79 0.87 4.60
C ALA A 436 54.44 -0.60 4.36
N ASP A 437 54.91 -1.15 3.23
CA ASP A 437 54.68 -2.55 2.81
C ASP A 437 53.21 -2.98 2.82
N SER A 438 52.29 -2.03 2.61
CA SER A 438 50.83 -2.23 2.74
C SER A 438 50.42 -2.80 4.11
N GLY A 439 51.20 -2.51 5.16
CA GLY A 439 50.97 -2.98 6.51
C GLY A 439 49.67 -2.42 7.11
N THR A 440 49.00 -3.25 7.91
CA THR A 440 47.71 -2.89 8.52
C THR A 440 47.76 -2.83 10.04
N GLY A 441 48.85 -3.28 10.68
CA GLY A 441 48.97 -3.35 12.13
C GLY A 441 49.37 -2.03 12.79
N ASN A 442 49.20 -1.95 14.10
CA ASN A 442 49.78 -0.88 14.92
C ASN A 442 51.31 -0.83 14.70
N ALA A 443 51.87 0.38 14.75
CA ALA A 443 53.28 0.68 14.47
C ALA A 443 53.74 0.45 13.02
N THR A 444 52.82 0.24 12.08
CA THR A 444 53.17 0.30 10.65
C THR A 444 53.56 1.73 10.31
N LEU A 445 54.80 1.96 9.87
CA LEU A 445 55.29 3.29 9.52
C LEU A 445 54.52 3.88 8.33
N ILE A 446 54.38 5.20 8.35
CA ILE A 446 53.93 5.94 7.18
C ILE A 446 55.16 6.45 6.43
N VAL A 447 55.23 6.08 5.16
CA VAL A 447 56.30 6.43 4.23
C VAL A 447 55.73 7.25 3.07
N GLN A 448 56.60 7.77 2.21
CA GLN A 448 56.20 8.37 0.96
C GLN A 448 56.57 7.48 -0.23
N TYR A 449 55.61 7.26 -1.13
CA TYR A 449 55.81 6.41 -2.30
C TYR A 449 55.23 7.04 -3.58
N THR A 450 55.60 6.51 -4.73
CA THR A 450 55.00 6.92 -6.01
C THR A 450 53.50 6.66 -5.99
N ASN A 451 52.74 7.48 -6.72
CA ASN A 451 51.28 7.33 -6.76
C ASN A 451 50.89 6.03 -7.46
N THR A 452 50.20 5.15 -6.76
CA THR A 452 49.57 3.96 -7.34
C THR A 452 48.05 3.95 -7.11
N ASN A 453 47.54 4.85 -6.26
CA ASN A 453 46.14 4.87 -5.81
C ASN A 453 45.64 3.52 -5.25
N SER A 454 46.58 2.73 -4.71
CA SER A 454 46.28 1.55 -3.92
C SER A 454 45.63 1.93 -2.58
N ILE A 455 44.96 0.97 -1.95
CA ILE A 455 44.11 1.20 -0.76
C ILE A 455 44.92 1.61 0.49
N ASP A 456 46.21 1.30 0.55
CA ASP A 456 47.19 1.78 1.55
C ASP A 456 47.67 3.22 1.33
N GLN A 457 47.32 3.84 0.20
CA GLN A 457 47.54 5.28 -0.09
C GLN A 457 46.27 6.11 0.06
N ARG A 458 45.16 5.49 0.48
CA ARG A 458 43.87 6.16 0.64
C ARG A 458 43.60 6.45 2.10
N TRP A 459 43.10 7.64 2.34
CA TRP A 459 42.88 8.21 3.65
C TRP A 459 41.45 8.74 3.76
N ARG A 460 40.77 8.42 4.85
CA ARG A 460 39.53 9.10 5.25
C ARG A 460 39.88 10.26 6.19
N ILE A 461 39.30 11.42 5.93
CA ILE A 461 39.30 12.51 6.91
C ILE A 461 38.17 12.25 7.89
N ILE A 462 38.51 12.18 9.16
CA ILE A 462 37.56 12.08 10.27
C ILE A 462 37.57 13.43 10.99
N ASP A 463 36.41 13.93 11.37
CA ASP A 463 36.32 15.03 12.33
C ASP A 463 36.31 14.42 13.75
N PRO A 464 37.32 14.71 14.59
CA PRO A 464 37.44 14.16 15.94
C PRO A 464 36.29 14.59 16.86
N ASN A 465 35.52 15.63 16.49
CA ASN A 465 34.32 16.05 17.18
C ASN A 465 33.03 15.42 16.60
N HIS A 466 33.11 14.73 15.45
CA HIS A 466 31.98 14.17 14.72
C HIS A 466 31.66 12.71 15.12
N VAL A 467 31.59 12.45 16.43
CA VAL A 467 31.03 11.21 16.98
C VAL A 467 30.38 11.51 18.33
N SER A 468 29.18 10.98 18.60
CA SER A 468 28.59 10.96 19.94
C SER A 468 29.35 9.96 20.83
N TRP A 469 30.49 10.38 21.38
CA TRP A 469 31.36 9.58 22.26
C TRP A 469 30.72 9.22 23.61
N THR A 470 29.52 9.69 23.88
CA THR A 470 28.85 9.49 25.16
C THR A 470 28.30 8.09 25.33
N VAL A 471 28.85 7.38 26.31
CA VAL A 471 28.36 6.09 26.80
C VAL A 471 27.19 6.36 27.74
N GLU A 472 26.08 5.70 27.49
CA GLU A 472 24.99 5.66 28.45
C GLU A 472 25.34 4.69 29.56
N MET A 473 25.42 5.21 30.79
CA MET A 473 25.74 4.44 31.97
C MET A 473 24.48 3.89 32.61
N THR A 474 24.59 2.66 33.13
CA THR A 474 23.56 2.09 34.01
C THR A 474 23.56 2.86 35.33
N VAL A 475 22.40 3.42 35.70
CA VAL A 475 22.24 4.18 36.93
C VAL A 475 22.37 3.27 38.15
N GLY A 476 23.11 3.73 39.17
CA GLY A 476 23.38 2.99 40.39
C GLY A 476 24.67 3.50 41.06
N THR A 477 25.19 2.74 42.03
CA THR A 477 26.47 3.05 42.66
C THR A 477 27.61 2.42 41.85
N ILE A 478 28.63 3.21 41.55
CA ILE A 478 29.83 2.81 40.80
C ILE A 478 31.10 3.04 41.61
N GLN A 479 32.16 2.31 41.24
CA GLN A 479 33.54 2.60 41.60
C GLN A 479 34.33 2.87 40.32
N ILE A 480 35.21 3.88 40.36
CA ILE A 480 35.97 4.33 39.19
C ILE A 480 37.44 4.00 39.42
N LYS A 481 37.99 3.05 38.65
CA LYS A 481 39.36 2.54 38.82
C LYS A 481 40.26 3.01 37.68
N GLY A 482 41.32 3.74 37.99
CA GLY A 482 42.30 4.21 37.01
C GLY A 482 43.00 3.05 36.31
N VAL A 483 43.10 3.11 34.99
CA VAL A 483 43.75 2.09 34.16
C VAL A 483 45.26 2.06 34.42
N GLU A 484 45.90 3.23 34.51
CA GLU A 484 47.35 3.32 34.72
C GLU A 484 47.78 2.90 36.14
N SER A 485 47.07 3.37 37.16
CA SER A 485 47.44 3.14 38.56
C SER A 485 46.89 1.82 39.13
N GLY A 486 45.83 1.28 38.53
CA GLY A 486 45.05 0.19 39.13
C GLY A 486 44.33 0.57 40.42
N ARG A 487 44.25 1.88 40.72
CA ARG A 487 43.71 2.45 41.96
C ARG A 487 42.39 3.16 41.73
N CYS A 488 41.60 3.33 42.78
CA CYS A 488 40.26 3.88 42.72
C CYS A 488 40.25 5.38 43.01
N LEU A 489 39.44 6.10 42.24
CA LEU A 489 39.11 7.51 42.47
C LEU A 489 38.34 7.65 43.78
N GLN A 490 38.88 8.44 44.70
CA GLN A 490 38.25 8.73 45.98
C GLN A 490 38.36 10.21 46.34
N VAL A 491 37.52 10.66 47.27
CA VAL A 491 37.71 11.95 47.95
C VAL A 491 38.97 11.86 48.83
N ALA A 492 39.75 12.91 48.96
CA ALA A 492 40.94 12.98 49.82
C ALA A 492 40.61 13.38 51.27
N GLY A 493 41.46 12.98 52.23
CA GLY A 493 41.33 13.34 53.66
C GLY A 493 40.56 12.34 54.53
N TYR A 494 40.46 12.59 55.84
CA TYR A 494 39.75 11.71 56.80
C TYR A 494 38.23 11.96 56.81
N TRP A 495 37.43 10.97 57.21
CA TRP A 495 35.95 11.00 57.18
C TRP A 495 35.30 11.11 58.58
N ASP A 496 36.09 11.31 59.61
CA ASP A 496 35.71 11.22 61.02
C ASP A 496 35.24 12.55 61.65
N GLN A 497 35.30 13.65 60.89
CA GLN A 497 34.97 15.01 61.35
C GLN A 497 33.99 15.69 60.38
N PRO A 498 32.77 16.06 60.81
CA PRO A 498 31.81 16.79 59.98
C PRO A 498 32.41 18.07 59.38
N ASN A 499 32.18 18.30 58.08
CA ASN A 499 32.69 19.45 57.31
C ASN A 499 34.22 19.62 57.26
N GLN A 500 34.99 18.58 57.60
CA GLN A 500 36.45 18.54 57.45
C GLN A 500 36.87 17.36 56.59
N GLY A 501 38.13 17.35 56.13
CA GLY A 501 38.68 16.24 55.35
C GLY A 501 37.78 15.84 54.18
N ALA A 502 37.41 14.56 54.11
CA ALA A 502 36.57 14.00 53.07
C ALA A 502 35.09 14.42 53.14
N LEU A 503 34.69 15.19 54.16
CA LEU A 503 33.34 15.78 54.29
C LEU A 503 33.32 17.28 53.94
N ALA A 504 34.48 17.92 53.79
CA ALA A 504 34.59 19.35 53.49
C ALA A 504 34.19 19.67 52.04
N ASP A 505 33.68 20.89 51.82
CA ASP A 505 33.65 21.47 50.48
C ASP A 505 35.07 21.69 49.97
N PHE A 506 35.27 21.54 48.66
CA PHE A 506 36.57 21.63 48.00
C PHE A 506 37.59 20.57 48.45
N ALA A 507 37.17 19.51 49.14
CA ALA A 507 38.02 18.35 49.35
C ALA A 507 38.45 17.80 47.99
N LEU A 508 39.76 17.60 47.82
CA LEU A 508 40.36 17.15 46.57
C LEU A 508 39.96 15.72 46.25
N MET A 509 40.10 15.34 44.99
CA MET A 509 40.08 13.95 44.56
C MET A 509 41.49 13.37 44.49
N GLU A 510 41.64 12.09 44.81
CA GLU A 510 42.89 11.34 44.72
C GLU A 510 42.65 9.91 44.23
N VAL A 511 43.71 9.25 43.75
CA VAL A 511 43.69 7.78 43.58
C VAL A 511 44.23 7.09 44.83
N TRP A 512 43.57 5.99 45.22
CA TRP A 512 43.98 5.16 46.34
C TRP A 512 43.72 3.68 46.05
N ASP A 513 44.44 2.77 46.69
CA ASP A 513 44.19 1.34 46.59
C ASP A 513 42.69 1.04 46.79
N CYS A 514 42.13 0.18 45.94
CA CYS A 514 40.70 -0.12 45.92
C CYS A 514 40.28 -0.98 47.12
N VAL A 515 40.38 -0.43 48.33
CA VAL A 515 40.07 -1.10 49.61
C VAL A 515 38.57 -1.19 49.90
N GLY A 516 37.74 -0.66 49.00
CA GLY A 516 36.30 -0.54 49.19
C GLY A 516 35.92 0.61 50.13
N GLY A 517 34.65 0.64 50.53
CA GLY A 517 34.11 1.70 51.38
C GLY A 517 33.57 2.90 50.60
N ASP A 518 32.72 3.66 51.26
CA ASP A 518 31.88 4.67 50.62
C ASP A 518 32.67 5.87 50.04
N LYS A 519 33.92 6.10 50.48
CA LYS A 519 34.73 7.26 50.06
C LYS A 519 35.16 7.19 48.59
N MET A 520 35.20 5.97 48.06
CA MET A 520 35.55 5.62 46.67
C MET A 520 34.36 5.06 45.89
N ALA A 521 33.14 5.24 46.42
CA ALA A 521 31.90 4.86 45.78
C ALA A 521 31.06 6.10 45.43
N TRP A 522 30.46 6.06 44.26
CA TRP A 522 29.77 7.20 43.65
C TRP A 522 28.39 6.78 43.16
N ASP A 523 27.33 7.45 43.62
CA ASP A 523 26.00 7.32 43.06
C ASP A 523 25.92 8.15 41.77
N LEU A 524 25.58 7.51 40.66
CA LEU A 524 25.28 8.21 39.41
C LEU A 524 23.88 8.80 39.46
N VAL A 525 23.78 10.13 39.43
CA VAL A 525 22.51 10.86 39.32
C VAL A 525 22.32 11.26 37.86
N PRO A 526 21.34 10.68 37.13
CA PRO A 526 21.11 11.02 35.73
C PRO A 526 20.55 12.44 35.60
N LEU A 527 21.08 13.23 34.65
CA LEU A 527 20.69 14.63 34.40
C LEU A 527 20.10 14.85 33.00
N GLY A 528 19.87 13.79 32.22
CA GLY A 528 19.46 13.86 30.82
C GLY A 528 20.64 13.96 29.85
N ASP A 529 20.40 13.71 28.57
CA ASP A 529 21.41 13.75 27.50
C ASP A 529 22.70 12.97 27.81
N LYS A 530 22.55 11.84 28.51
CA LYS A 530 23.66 10.99 28.99
C LYS A 530 24.70 11.75 29.83
N LYS A 531 24.26 12.78 30.55
CA LYS A 531 25.04 13.50 31.56
C LYS A 531 24.68 12.99 32.95
N TYR A 532 25.68 12.99 33.83
CA TYR A 532 25.55 12.48 35.20
C TYR A 532 26.20 13.43 36.19
N ALA A 533 25.60 13.57 37.38
CA ALA A 533 26.34 14.00 38.55
C ALA A 533 26.86 12.77 39.32
N LEU A 534 28.10 12.83 39.80
CA LEU A 534 28.71 11.75 40.58
C LEU A 534 28.65 12.16 42.06
N LYS A 535 27.71 11.59 42.82
CA LYS A 535 27.50 11.90 44.24
C LYS A 535 28.28 10.91 45.10
N ASN A 536 29.23 11.40 45.89
CA ASN A 536 30.02 10.55 46.77
C ASN A 536 29.16 9.95 47.89
N LYS A 537 29.35 8.67 48.20
CA LYS A 537 28.55 7.94 49.21
C LYS A 537 28.83 8.36 50.66
N VAL A 538 30.03 8.87 50.97
CA VAL A 538 30.38 9.34 52.33
C VAL A 538 29.83 10.74 52.57
N SER A 539 30.16 11.69 51.71
CA SER A 539 29.84 13.11 51.94
C SER A 539 28.45 13.51 51.46
N GLY A 540 27.85 12.73 50.53
CA GLY A 540 26.65 13.13 49.81
C GLY A 540 26.86 14.33 48.87
N LYS A 541 28.11 14.72 48.62
CA LYS A 541 28.49 15.85 47.74
C LYS A 541 28.88 15.35 46.35
N CYS A 542 28.82 16.24 45.37
CA CYS A 542 29.03 15.89 43.97
C CYS A 542 30.46 16.22 43.53
N LEU A 543 31.02 15.39 42.64
CA LEU A 543 32.26 15.70 41.92
C LEU A 543 32.07 17.01 41.14
N ASP A 544 33.00 17.94 41.29
CA ASP A 544 32.92 19.32 40.81
C ASP A 544 34.27 19.77 40.24
N VAL A 545 34.24 20.56 39.17
CA VAL A 545 35.41 21.29 38.66
C VAL A 545 35.62 22.51 39.55
N ARG A 546 36.76 22.61 40.25
CA ARG A 546 36.99 23.69 41.20
C ARG A 546 36.78 25.07 40.57
N TYR A 547 35.80 25.81 41.09
CA TYR A 547 35.34 27.13 40.60
C TYR A 547 34.88 27.15 39.12
N GLY A 548 34.66 26.00 38.50
CA GLY A 548 34.37 25.88 37.07
C GLY A 548 35.52 26.31 36.16
N ASP A 549 36.76 26.36 36.67
CA ASP A 549 37.91 26.87 35.93
C ASP A 549 38.32 25.94 34.76
N PRO A 550 38.29 26.40 33.50
CA PRO A 550 38.65 25.61 32.34
C PRO A 550 40.16 25.53 32.10
N ALA A 551 41.03 25.92 33.03
CA ALA A 551 42.48 25.70 32.90
C ALA A 551 42.87 24.21 33.01
N ASN A 552 43.94 23.81 32.34
CA ASN A 552 44.59 22.52 32.61
C ASN A 552 45.24 22.56 33.99
N GLY A 553 45.10 21.47 34.75
CA GLY A 553 45.58 21.40 36.14
C GLY A 553 44.57 21.92 37.17
N THR A 554 43.37 22.35 36.75
CA THR A 554 42.28 22.67 37.68
C THR A 554 41.96 21.43 38.52
N PRO A 555 41.95 21.49 39.86
CA PRO A 555 41.65 20.33 40.67
C PRO A 555 40.21 19.84 40.50
N ALA A 556 40.02 18.51 40.45
CA ALA A 556 38.72 17.92 40.69
C ALA A 556 38.48 17.88 42.21
N VAL A 557 37.31 18.33 42.63
CA VAL A 557 36.93 18.46 44.03
C VAL A 557 35.54 17.89 44.27
N GLN A 558 35.10 17.84 45.52
CA GLN A 558 33.68 17.71 45.82
C GLN A 558 33.09 19.04 46.27
N TYR A 559 31.81 19.25 45.96
CA TYR A 559 31.03 20.37 46.47
C TYR A 559 29.56 19.98 46.64
N SER A 560 28.84 20.76 47.45
CA SER A 560 27.39 20.59 47.61
C SER A 560 26.71 20.45 46.24
N CYS A 561 25.90 19.40 46.08
CA CYS A 561 25.28 19.08 44.79
C CYS A 561 24.31 20.20 44.36
N HIS A 562 24.64 20.90 43.28
CA HIS A 562 23.82 21.92 42.63
C HIS A 562 23.48 21.56 41.18
N HIS A 563 24.13 20.53 40.60
CA HIS A 563 23.90 20.00 39.25
C HIS A 563 24.11 21.01 38.11
N GLY A 564 24.69 22.18 38.40
CA GLY A 564 25.17 23.13 37.41
C GLY A 564 26.35 22.58 36.60
N GLY A 565 26.76 23.29 35.55
CA GLY A 565 27.70 22.77 34.54
C GLY A 565 28.99 22.16 35.11
N SER A 566 29.56 22.71 36.18
CA SER A 566 30.80 22.21 36.80
C SER A 566 30.65 20.83 37.47
N GLN A 567 29.42 20.36 37.71
CA GLN A 567 29.11 19.05 38.31
C GLN A 567 28.49 18.06 37.33
N GLN A 568 28.48 18.39 36.03
CA GLN A 568 27.96 17.53 34.99
C GLN A 568 29.10 16.80 34.30
N TRP A 569 28.99 15.47 34.25
CA TRP A 569 30.02 14.59 33.74
C TRP A 569 29.47 13.67 32.67
N ILE A 570 30.32 13.36 31.70
CA ILE A 570 29.99 12.57 30.54
C ILE A 570 31.00 11.42 30.47
N PHE A 571 30.49 10.19 30.48
CA PHE A 571 31.34 9.02 30.25
C PHE A 571 31.58 8.86 28.76
N THR A 572 32.83 8.68 28.39
CA THR A 572 33.24 8.60 26.99
C THR A 572 33.81 7.22 26.70
N GLN A 573 33.53 6.67 25.51
CA GLN A 573 34.11 5.39 25.13
C GLN A 573 35.61 5.55 24.90
N GLY A 574 36.42 4.88 25.72
CA GLY A 574 37.85 4.70 25.52
C GLY A 574 38.17 3.34 24.90
N ASP A 575 39.45 3.04 24.73
CA ASP A 575 39.93 1.82 24.07
C ASP A 575 39.81 0.61 24.99
N ASN A 576 39.76 -0.60 24.43
CA ASN A 576 39.75 -1.87 25.16
C ASN A 576 38.66 -1.95 26.26
N GLY A 577 37.49 -1.34 26.01
CA GLY A 577 36.38 -1.32 26.95
C GLY A 577 36.55 -0.37 28.15
N THR A 578 37.60 0.45 28.16
CA THR A 578 37.81 1.49 29.18
C THR A 578 36.96 2.73 28.87
N LEU A 579 36.77 3.58 29.87
CA LEU A 579 36.01 4.81 29.76
C LEU A 579 36.87 6.04 30.04
N GLY A 580 36.57 7.15 29.39
CA GLY A 580 36.95 8.48 29.83
C GLY A 580 35.84 9.11 30.67
N LEU A 581 36.19 10.09 31.50
CA LEU A 581 35.24 10.88 32.28
C LEU A 581 35.50 12.36 31.99
N ALA A 582 34.61 12.98 31.22
CA ALA A 582 34.76 14.36 30.76
C ALA A 582 33.79 15.29 31.50
N SER A 583 34.23 16.51 31.81
CA SER A 583 33.34 17.58 32.28
C SER A 583 32.47 18.07 31.13
N ALA A 584 31.16 18.15 31.33
CA ALA A 584 30.26 18.74 30.34
C ALA A 584 30.47 20.26 30.17
N LEU A 585 31.03 20.93 31.19
CA LEU A 585 31.33 22.37 31.15
C LEU A 585 32.58 22.68 30.35
N THR A 586 33.70 22.02 30.68
CA THR A 586 35.02 22.38 30.14
C THR A 586 35.48 21.45 29.01
N GLN A 587 34.79 20.33 28.79
CA GLN A 587 35.17 19.25 27.87
C GLN A 587 36.53 18.60 28.20
N LYS A 588 37.08 18.89 29.39
CA LYS A 588 38.32 18.28 29.89
C LYS A 588 38.06 17.00 30.65
N PHE A 589 39.06 16.15 30.71
CA PHE A 589 39.01 14.83 31.31
C PHE A 589 39.52 14.84 32.74
N VAL A 590 38.90 14.00 33.57
CA VAL A 590 39.44 13.61 34.88
C VAL A 590 40.77 12.88 34.65
N ASP A 591 41.83 13.44 35.22
CA ASP A 591 43.22 13.10 34.97
C ASP A 591 43.97 12.86 36.30
N VAL A 592 44.76 11.80 36.39
CA VAL A 592 45.72 11.64 37.49
C VAL A 592 46.98 12.48 37.23
N ALA A 593 47.13 13.55 38.01
CA ALA A 593 48.12 14.60 37.77
C ALA A 593 49.54 14.03 37.61
N GLY A 594 50.19 14.38 36.49
CA GLY A 594 51.54 13.93 36.16
C GLY A 594 51.68 12.42 36.03
N ARG A 595 50.59 11.69 35.71
CA ARG A 595 50.55 10.23 35.54
C ARG A 595 51.03 9.45 36.77
N ARG A 596 50.97 10.07 37.95
CA ARG A 596 51.46 9.44 39.18
C ARG A 596 50.58 8.25 39.56
N THR A 597 51.20 7.16 39.97
CA THR A 597 50.46 5.94 40.32
C THR A 597 50.29 5.74 41.82
N ALA A 598 51.05 6.43 42.68
CA ALA A 598 51.02 6.22 44.13
C ALA A 598 49.69 6.65 44.79
N ASN A 599 49.36 6.03 45.93
CA ASN A 599 48.27 6.48 46.81
C ASN A 599 48.41 7.96 47.15
N GLY A 600 47.30 8.70 47.10
CA GLY A 600 47.27 10.14 47.36
C GLY A 600 47.68 11.00 46.16
N SER A 601 47.91 10.40 44.99
CA SER A 601 48.10 11.18 43.77
C SER A 601 46.81 11.91 43.42
N VAL A 602 46.91 13.22 43.25
CA VAL A 602 45.77 14.12 43.07
C VAL A 602 45.16 13.99 41.67
N ILE A 603 43.88 14.32 41.59
CA ILE A 603 43.11 14.35 40.36
C ILE A 603 42.87 15.78 39.93
N GLU A 604 43.09 16.04 38.64
CA GLU A 604 42.88 17.32 37.99
C GLU A 604 42.07 17.17 36.71
N LEU A 605 41.76 18.31 36.10
CA LEU A 605 41.14 18.41 34.79
C LEU A 605 42.23 18.74 33.77
N HIS A 606 42.27 17.97 32.70
CA HIS A 606 43.23 18.20 31.62
C HIS A 606 42.60 17.92 30.26
N ASP A 607 43.10 18.56 29.21
CA ASP A 607 42.75 18.22 27.82
C ASP A 607 42.94 16.73 27.55
N SER A 608 42.09 16.18 26.67
CA SER A 608 42.19 14.78 26.25
C SER A 608 43.59 14.47 25.70
N SER A 609 44.29 13.57 26.36
CA SER A 609 45.64 13.14 25.99
C SER A 609 45.70 11.74 25.41
N GLY A 610 44.57 11.03 25.39
CA GLY A 610 44.52 9.62 24.98
C GLY A 610 45.22 8.65 25.94
N GLN A 611 45.85 9.16 27.01
CA GLN A 611 46.71 8.36 27.89
C GLN A 611 45.96 7.61 28.97
N THR A 612 46.62 6.60 29.51
CA THR A 612 46.09 5.69 30.55
C THR A 612 45.74 6.37 31.88
N ASN A 613 46.32 7.53 32.20
CA ASN A 613 45.97 8.32 33.40
C ASN A 613 44.64 9.08 33.28
N GLN A 614 44.04 9.11 32.09
CA GLN A 614 42.69 9.62 31.83
C GLN A 614 41.70 8.50 31.46
N ARG A 615 42.08 7.25 31.69
CA ARG A 615 41.26 6.06 31.37
C ARG A 615 40.86 5.36 32.66
N TRP A 616 39.61 4.92 32.69
CA TRP A 616 38.94 4.41 33.86
C TRP A 616 38.19 3.12 33.54
N ASN A 617 38.36 2.11 34.39
CA ASN A 617 37.46 0.97 34.47
C ASN A 617 36.36 1.33 35.46
N VAL A 618 35.11 1.37 35.01
CA VAL A 618 33.96 1.64 35.88
C VAL A 618 33.34 0.32 36.31
N VAL A 619 33.34 0.08 37.61
CA VAL A 619 32.80 -1.13 38.23
C VAL A 619 31.42 -0.78 38.80
N GLN A 620 30.37 -1.44 38.30
CA GLN A 620 29.03 -1.33 38.86
C GLN A 620 28.98 -2.07 40.20
N LEU A 621 28.69 -1.36 41.29
CA LEU A 621 28.54 -1.97 42.63
C LEU A 621 27.08 -2.33 42.92
N THR A 622 26.14 -1.49 42.49
CA THR A 622 24.69 -1.70 42.62
C THR A 622 23.98 -1.17 41.38
N THR A 623 22.80 -1.69 41.06
CA THR A 623 21.89 -1.09 40.08
C THR A 623 20.75 -0.40 40.81
N ALA A 624 20.33 0.78 40.34
CA ALA A 624 19.12 1.40 40.85
C ALA A 624 17.92 0.51 40.50
N SER A 625 17.05 0.21 41.46
CA SER A 625 15.77 -0.45 41.18
C SER A 625 14.96 0.45 40.25
N ALA A 626 14.38 -0.11 39.18
CA ALA A 626 13.43 0.60 38.34
C ALA A 626 12.31 1.16 39.24
N ALA A 627 12.18 2.49 39.26
CA ALA A 627 11.12 3.19 39.97
C ALA A 627 9.83 3.16 39.16
#